data_AF-A0A832APW3-F1
#
_entry.id   AF-A0A832APW3-F1
#
_cell.length_a   1.000
_cell.length_b   1.000
_cell.length_c   1.000
_cell.angle_alpha   90.00
_cell.angle_beta   90.00
_cell.angle_gamma   90.00
#
_symmetry.space_group_name_H-M   'P 1'
#
loop_
_entity.id
_entity.type
_entity.pdbx_description
1 polymer ?
#
loop_
_entity_poly.entity_id
_entity_poly.type
_entity_poly.pdbx_seq_one_letter_code
_entity_poly.pdbx_strand_id
1 'polypeptide(L)'
;MTQQFGRIPPSQLTPEDSAAIAAYRFTGDTVKVLAILVRWYNRWNTYPRETFDSLMFSRNLYPGGSVADYYNEVSYGQVAVTGDVLEWHTGEWYTSNYNFEQLLYELDPYIDFSQYDANGDGDVDAVVFIRAGNGQEDSRNPADIWSYAYTYGLNGGPGPFDGVYVSHWNTSPETRPLRDTLNPTLFSGFDSLNNIRVFVHELGHNVGLPDLYDYDSKLETYTYYTPNDENDHPLYDWCVMGYGGYGIFSLKSKNPSHFSGWCKKEAGWVNPILLEESEYNALTIYDIETHPDSSLYILPINLANGEYFLLEYRNPQASGMFDKFDSDFSVYFHPLLKFGHDPLDRGLLITHVHDSLGAYYWRINYGLPWYSHYTVAVEDAGYNPSRNHTTNPEGHVTDSAQWWYPYETRKGALFSNAVDGQSTFAPNTVPSSDGYYAPTGITVRVDSIVNEKLYAYVIFDRDNDGIANIADNCPDAGNTGQQNSDSDPLGDACDNCPSVANLDQADGDSDGVGDACDNCPLDYNPGQEDTNSNGIGNACEFICGDANGNYSLNILDATFIISYLFKSGPPPVPLEAGDANGNGSINILDATYLISHLFKD
;
A
#
# COMPACT_ATOMS: atom_id res chain seq x y z
N MET A 1 -46.36 -18.62 -2.32
CA MET A 1 -45.45 -17.79 -1.51
C MET A 1 -44.85 -16.73 -2.43
N THR A 2 -45.64 -15.71 -2.78
CA THR A 2 -45.40 -14.76 -3.89
C THR A 2 -45.37 -13.32 -3.38
N GLN A 3 -44.74 -13.08 -2.22
CA GLN A 3 -44.74 -11.78 -1.53
C GLN A 3 -43.36 -11.30 -1.07
N GLN A 4 -42.26 -11.71 -1.72
CA GLN A 4 -40.92 -11.17 -1.39
C GLN A 4 -40.30 -10.26 -2.46
N PHE A 5 -40.97 -10.11 -3.61
CA PHE A 5 -40.58 -9.15 -4.64
C PHE A 5 -41.85 -8.39 -5.04
N GLY A 6 -42.11 -7.29 -4.34
CA GLY A 6 -43.04 -6.30 -4.86
C GLY A 6 -42.57 -5.88 -6.25
N ARG A 7 -43.50 -5.60 -7.17
CA ARG A 7 -43.16 -4.84 -8.38
C ARG A 7 -42.36 -3.62 -7.93
N ILE A 8 -41.10 -3.53 -8.35
CA ILE A 8 -40.33 -2.29 -8.25
C ILE A 8 -41.19 -1.23 -8.96
N PRO A 9 -41.56 -0.13 -8.29
CA PRO A 9 -42.35 0.90 -8.95
C PRO A 9 -41.58 1.45 -10.15
N PRO A 10 -42.25 1.79 -11.27
CA PRO A 10 -41.62 2.57 -12.33
C PRO A 10 -41.01 3.84 -11.75
N SER A 11 -39.96 4.34 -12.40
CA SER A 11 -39.15 5.51 -12.02
C SER A 11 -40.03 6.58 -11.38
N GLN A 12 -39.66 6.96 -10.17
CA GLN A 12 -40.36 7.98 -9.37
C GLN A 12 -39.81 9.38 -9.65
N LEU A 13 -38.76 9.51 -10.47
CA LEU A 13 -38.14 10.79 -10.77
C LEU A 13 -38.96 11.52 -11.84
N THR A 14 -39.46 12.70 -11.48
CA THR A 14 -39.98 13.66 -12.45
C THR A 14 -38.83 14.41 -13.11
N PRO A 15 -39.02 15.01 -14.30
CA PRO A 15 -38.05 15.93 -14.89
C PRO A 15 -37.66 17.08 -13.94
N GLU A 16 -38.57 17.52 -13.07
CA GLU A 16 -38.28 18.48 -12.01
C GLU A 16 -37.36 17.92 -10.91
N ASP A 17 -37.46 16.64 -10.56
CA ASP A 17 -36.54 15.99 -9.62
C ASP A 17 -35.13 15.89 -10.22
N SER A 18 -35.01 15.50 -11.49
CA SER A 18 -33.72 15.46 -12.21
C SER A 18 -33.07 16.85 -12.31
N ALA A 19 -33.87 17.89 -12.58
CA ALA A 19 -33.40 19.27 -12.63
C ALA A 19 -33.05 19.84 -11.24
N ALA A 20 -33.80 19.46 -10.19
CA ALA A 20 -33.51 19.85 -8.81
C ALA A 20 -32.24 19.15 -8.27
N ILE A 21 -32.00 17.90 -8.67
CA ILE A 21 -30.76 17.15 -8.39
C ILE A 21 -29.55 17.86 -9.02
N ALA A 22 -29.68 18.31 -10.27
CA ALA A 22 -28.64 19.12 -10.95
C ALA A 22 -28.42 20.52 -10.33
N ALA A 23 -29.37 21.01 -9.52
CA ALA A 23 -29.32 22.33 -8.89
C ALA A 23 -28.73 22.33 -7.46
N TYR A 24 -28.42 21.16 -6.89
CA TYR A 24 -27.65 21.10 -5.64
C TYR A 24 -26.24 21.62 -5.90
N ARG A 25 -25.78 22.50 -5.02
CA ARG A 25 -24.40 23.01 -5.04
C ARG A 25 -23.49 21.88 -4.58
N PHE A 26 -23.03 21.06 -5.53
CA PHE A 26 -21.89 20.17 -5.34
C PHE A 26 -20.62 21.02 -5.29
N THR A 27 -19.75 20.73 -4.34
CA THR A 27 -18.44 21.40 -4.21
C THR A 27 -17.31 20.64 -4.90
N GLY A 28 -17.60 19.51 -5.56
CA GLY A 28 -16.66 18.66 -6.31
C GLY A 28 -17.16 18.29 -7.71
N ASP A 29 -16.54 17.27 -8.33
CA ASP A 29 -16.76 16.88 -9.73
C ASP A 29 -18.13 16.22 -9.95
N THR A 30 -18.79 16.60 -11.04
CA THR A 30 -19.99 15.92 -11.53
C THR A 30 -19.58 14.93 -12.59
N VAL A 31 -19.99 13.66 -12.44
CA VAL A 31 -19.81 12.63 -13.46
C VAL A 31 -21.15 12.45 -14.17
N LYS A 32 -21.22 12.88 -15.43
CA LYS A 32 -22.40 12.71 -16.28
C LYS A 32 -22.30 11.43 -17.10
N VAL A 33 -23.14 10.48 -16.74
CA VAL A 33 -23.16 9.15 -17.33
C VAL A 33 -24.24 9.05 -18.41
N LEU A 34 -23.85 8.61 -19.61
CA LEU A 34 -24.80 8.17 -20.63
C LEU A 34 -25.00 6.65 -20.53
N ALA A 35 -26.17 6.21 -20.08
CA ALA A 35 -26.52 4.80 -20.01
C ALA A 35 -27.29 4.35 -21.27
N ILE A 36 -26.69 3.44 -22.04
CA ILE A 36 -27.22 2.92 -23.30
C ILE A 36 -27.71 1.48 -23.07
N LEU A 37 -29.02 1.27 -23.18
CA LEU A 37 -29.62 -0.06 -23.01
C LEU A 37 -29.54 -0.85 -24.32
N VAL A 38 -28.95 -2.05 -24.29
CA VAL A 38 -28.69 -2.87 -25.49
C VAL A 38 -29.35 -4.24 -25.39
N ARG A 39 -30.27 -4.52 -26.32
CA ARG A 39 -30.86 -5.85 -26.53
C ARG A 39 -30.59 -6.34 -27.95
N TRP A 40 -30.88 -7.60 -28.23
CA TRP A 40 -30.63 -8.23 -29.52
C TRP A 40 -31.83 -9.03 -30.01
N TYR A 41 -31.90 -9.32 -31.31
CA TYR A 41 -33.00 -10.10 -31.90
C TYR A 41 -33.19 -11.48 -31.25
N ASN A 42 -32.10 -12.09 -30.78
CA ASN A 42 -32.08 -13.39 -30.11
C ASN A 42 -31.95 -13.31 -28.58
N ARG A 43 -31.90 -12.11 -28.01
CA ARG A 43 -31.76 -11.90 -26.56
C ARG A 43 -32.49 -10.63 -26.13
N TRP A 44 -33.73 -10.81 -25.67
CA TRP A 44 -34.60 -9.71 -25.24
C TRP A 44 -34.32 -9.31 -23.80
N ASN A 45 -34.55 -8.03 -23.51
CA ASN A 45 -34.48 -7.49 -22.17
C ASN A 45 -35.63 -7.98 -21.28
N THR A 46 -35.41 -7.96 -19.97
CA THR A 46 -36.38 -8.41 -18.96
C THR A 46 -37.08 -7.25 -18.27
N TYR A 47 -36.35 -6.18 -18.00
CA TYR A 47 -36.77 -5.01 -17.24
C TYR A 47 -36.90 -3.78 -18.14
N PRO A 48 -37.81 -2.86 -17.80
CA PRO A 48 -38.00 -1.63 -18.55
C PRO A 48 -36.88 -0.62 -18.26
N ARG A 49 -36.75 0.41 -19.11
CA ARG A 49 -35.76 1.48 -18.98
C ARG A 49 -35.80 2.15 -17.60
N GLU A 50 -36.99 2.38 -17.07
CA GLU A 50 -37.22 3.03 -15.78
C GLU A 50 -36.57 2.29 -14.61
N THR A 51 -36.37 0.98 -14.73
CA THR A 51 -35.67 0.20 -13.70
C THR A 51 -34.21 0.63 -13.60
N PHE A 52 -33.55 0.82 -14.74
CA PHE A 52 -32.14 1.23 -14.80
C PHE A 52 -31.95 2.70 -14.47
N ASP A 53 -32.92 3.54 -14.84
CA ASP A 53 -32.96 4.94 -14.40
C ASP A 53 -32.94 5.03 -12.86
N SER A 54 -33.79 4.23 -12.21
CA SER A 54 -33.82 4.16 -10.74
C SER A 54 -32.55 3.54 -10.15
N LEU A 55 -32.05 2.45 -10.73
CA LEU A 55 -30.85 1.73 -10.28
C LEU A 55 -29.58 2.60 -10.39
N MET A 56 -29.44 3.37 -11.48
CA MET A 56 -28.27 4.20 -11.73
C MET A 56 -28.33 5.53 -10.98
N PHE A 57 -29.46 6.24 -11.04
CA PHE A 57 -29.48 7.69 -10.75
C PHE A 57 -30.40 8.12 -9.62
N SER A 58 -31.28 7.26 -9.10
CA SER A 58 -32.19 7.67 -8.03
C SER A 58 -31.45 7.98 -6.73
N ARG A 59 -32.06 8.76 -5.83
CA ARG A 59 -31.46 9.17 -4.56
C ARG A 59 -32.29 8.70 -3.39
N ASN A 60 -31.78 7.74 -2.59
CA ASN A 60 -32.50 7.15 -1.46
C ASN A 60 -33.86 6.53 -1.82
N LEU A 61 -34.07 6.13 -3.08
CA LEU A 61 -35.32 5.53 -3.55
C LEU A 61 -35.15 4.07 -3.93
N TYR A 62 -34.01 3.70 -4.51
CA TYR A 62 -33.73 2.32 -4.90
C TYR A 62 -33.48 1.45 -3.65
N PRO A 63 -34.19 0.32 -3.47
CA PRO A 63 -33.97 -0.55 -2.31
C PRO A 63 -32.54 -1.09 -2.25
N GLY A 64 -31.80 -0.73 -1.20
CA GLY A 64 -30.38 -1.08 -1.05
C GLY A 64 -29.40 -0.03 -1.60
N GLY A 65 -29.92 1.09 -2.12
CA GLY A 65 -29.13 2.19 -2.69
C GLY A 65 -28.90 2.06 -4.19
N SER A 66 -28.89 3.20 -4.89
CA SER A 66 -28.51 3.29 -6.32
C SER A 66 -26.99 3.40 -6.50
N VAL A 67 -26.51 3.33 -7.74
CA VAL A 67 -25.11 3.67 -8.09
C VAL A 67 -24.78 5.09 -7.67
N ALA A 68 -25.70 6.03 -7.89
CA ALA A 68 -25.51 7.41 -7.49
C ALA A 68 -25.42 7.55 -5.96
N ASP A 69 -26.27 6.89 -5.19
CA ASP A 69 -26.19 6.86 -3.73
C ASP A 69 -24.83 6.32 -3.25
N TYR A 70 -24.33 5.27 -3.90
CA TYR A 70 -23.01 4.69 -3.61
C TYR A 70 -21.89 5.71 -3.76
N TYR A 71 -21.75 6.32 -4.94
CA TYR A 71 -20.70 7.29 -5.18
C TYR A 71 -20.80 8.52 -4.28
N ASN A 72 -22.02 8.97 -3.94
CA ASN A 72 -22.20 10.05 -2.98
C ASN A 72 -21.73 9.67 -1.57
N GLU A 73 -21.97 8.44 -1.11
CA GLU A 73 -21.52 7.98 0.20
C GLU A 73 -19.99 7.81 0.24
N VAL A 74 -19.42 7.01 -0.67
CA VAL A 74 -17.99 6.66 -0.62
C VAL A 74 -17.06 7.85 -0.86
N SER A 75 -17.53 8.88 -1.58
CA SER A 75 -16.81 10.14 -1.81
C SER A 75 -17.14 11.24 -0.79
N TYR A 76 -17.98 10.96 0.22
CA TYR A 76 -18.43 11.95 1.21
C TYR A 76 -19.11 13.18 0.58
N GLY A 77 -19.85 12.97 -0.49
CA GLY A 77 -20.55 14.01 -1.25
C GLY A 77 -19.68 14.81 -2.23
N GLN A 78 -18.42 14.39 -2.45
CA GLN A 78 -17.53 15.05 -3.40
C GLN A 78 -17.84 14.70 -4.86
N VAL A 79 -18.37 13.50 -5.11
CA VAL A 79 -18.74 13.04 -6.46
C VAL A 79 -20.25 12.93 -6.60
N ALA A 80 -20.77 13.58 -7.64
CA ALA A 80 -22.17 13.47 -8.03
C ALA A 80 -22.31 12.70 -9.35
N VAL A 81 -22.79 11.45 -9.28
CA VAL A 81 -23.18 10.70 -10.47
C VAL A 81 -24.59 11.13 -10.90
N THR A 82 -24.71 11.59 -12.14
CA THR A 82 -25.96 12.01 -12.78
C THR A 82 -25.97 11.53 -14.23
N GLY A 83 -27.09 11.63 -14.94
CA GLY A 83 -27.11 11.21 -16.35
C GLY A 83 -28.48 10.85 -16.88
N ASP A 84 -28.46 10.23 -18.06
CA ASP A 84 -29.65 9.78 -18.77
C ASP A 84 -29.57 8.28 -19.08
N VAL A 85 -30.73 7.63 -19.07
CA VAL A 85 -30.89 6.26 -19.58
C VAL A 85 -31.70 6.31 -20.87
N LEU A 86 -31.09 5.85 -21.96
CA LEU A 86 -31.77 5.74 -23.25
C LEU A 86 -32.75 4.58 -23.31
N GLU A 87 -33.68 4.64 -24.26
CA GLU A 87 -34.53 3.50 -24.59
C GLU A 87 -33.71 2.31 -25.12
N TRP A 88 -34.27 1.11 -25.00
CA TRP A 88 -33.64 -0.13 -25.46
C TRP A 88 -33.34 -0.10 -26.96
N HIS A 89 -32.06 0.05 -27.29
CA HIS A 89 -31.55 -0.13 -28.64
C HIS A 89 -31.52 -1.63 -28.97
N THR A 90 -32.02 -1.98 -30.15
CA THR A 90 -32.04 -3.37 -30.63
C THR A 90 -30.89 -3.56 -31.62
N GLY A 91 -29.76 -4.06 -31.13
CA GLY A 91 -28.65 -4.49 -31.98
C GLY A 91 -29.01 -5.74 -32.78
N GLU A 92 -28.10 -6.16 -33.67
CA GLU A 92 -28.33 -7.30 -34.56
C GLU A 92 -28.44 -8.65 -33.80
N TRP A 93 -27.38 -9.46 -33.84
CA TRP A 93 -27.34 -10.75 -33.15
C TRP A 93 -26.40 -10.67 -31.97
N TYR A 94 -26.85 -11.19 -30.83
CA TYR A 94 -26.02 -11.32 -29.65
C TYR A 94 -24.84 -12.25 -29.95
N THR A 95 -23.64 -11.78 -29.64
CA THR A 95 -22.41 -12.57 -29.62
C THR A 95 -21.59 -12.17 -28.40
N SER A 96 -20.75 -13.07 -27.88
CA SER A 96 -19.85 -12.76 -26.76
C SER A 96 -18.77 -11.71 -27.09
N ASN A 97 -18.60 -11.37 -28.38
CA ASN A 97 -17.63 -10.38 -28.87
C ASN A 97 -18.35 -9.20 -29.56
N TYR A 98 -19.46 -8.74 -28.98
CA TYR A 98 -20.22 -7.62 -29.53
C TYR A 98 -19.40 -6.32 -29.53
N ASN A 99 -19.41 -5.58 -30.65
CA ASN A 99 -18.68 -4.33 -30.78
C ASN A 99 -19.54 -3.15 -30.31
N PHE A 100 -19.32 -2.70 -29.07
CA PHE A 100 -20.05 -1.58 -28.47
C PHE A 100 -19.64 -0.22 -29.04
N GLU A 101 -18.38 -0.04 -29.46
CA GLU A 101 -17.91 1.23 -29.99
C GLU A 101 -18.59 1.56 -31.33
N GLN A 102 -18.88 0.55 -32.16
CA GLN A 102 -19.65 0.74 -33.39
C GLN A 102 -21.04 1.32 -33.12
N LEU A 103 -21.66 0.96 -31.98
CA LEU A 103 -22.96 1.49 -31.59
C LEU A 103 -22.91 2.98 -31.27
N LEU A 104 -21.77 3.52 -30.79
CA LEU A 104 -21.61 4.96 -30.57
C LEU A 104 -21.77 5.74 -31.88
N TYR A 105 -21.14 5.28 -32.96
CA TYR A 105 -21.27 5.91 -34.30
C TYR A 105 -22.69 5.81 -34.86
N GLU A 106 -23.42 4.75 -34.53
CA GLU A 106 -24.82 4.59 -34.96
C GLU A 106 -25.76 5.53 -34.20
N LEU A 107 -25.40 5.87 -32.97
CA LEU A 107 -26.18 6.72 -32.08
C LEU A 107 -25.85 8.21 -32.19
N ASP A 108 -24.66 8.57 -32.70
CA ASP A 108 -24.21 9.96 -32.95
C ASP A 108 -25.26 10.87 -33.62
N PRO A 109 -26.03 10.45 -34.64
CA PRO A 109 -27.06 11.33 -35.21
C PRO A 109 -28.24 11.67 -34.26
N TYR A 110 -28.36 10.99 -33.13
CA TYR A 110 -29.49 11.07 -32.20
C TYR A 110 -29.11 11.55 -30.80
N ILE A 111 -27.83 11.57 -30.48
CA ILE A 111 -27.30 11.92 -29.17
C ILE A 111 -26.32 13.06 -29.36
N ASP A 112 -26.49 14.14 -28.62
CA ASP A 112 -25.46 15.16 -28.46
C ASP A 112 -24.50 14.69 -27.37
N PHE A 113 -23.33 14.17 -27.72
CA PHE A 113 -22.39 13.62 -26.74
C PHE A 113 -21.73 14.71 -25.88
N SER A 114 -21.64 15.94 -26.39
CA SER A 114 -21.01 17.07 -25.67
C SER A 114 -21.71 17.42 -24.35
N GLN A 115 -22.96 17.01 -24.16
CA GLN A 115 -23.69 17.23 -22.91
C GLN A 115 -23.15 16.43 -21.71
N TYR A 116 -22.38 15.35 -21.98
CA TYR A 116 -21.83 14.42 -21.01
C TYR A 116 -20.35 14.66 -20.70
N ASP A 117 -19.76 15.73 -21.25
CA ASP A 117 -18.45 16.27 -20.84
C ASP A 117 -18.70 17.35 -19.78
N ALA A 118 -18.78 16.97 -18.50
CA ALA A 118 -19.13 17.92 -17.45
C ALA A 118 -17.95 18.79 -17.02
N ASN A 119 -16.72 18.29 -17.16
CA ASN A 119 -15.50 18.97 -16.73
C ASN A 119 -14.88 19.84 -17.86
N GLY A 120 -15.33 19.69 -19.10
CA GLY A 120 -14.92 20.45 -20.28
C GLY A 120 -13.54 20.05 -20.82
N ASP A 121 -13.09 18.81 -20.59
CA ASP A 121 -11.77 18.33 -21.01
C ASP A 121 -11.73 17.79 -22.46
N GLY A 122 -12.89 17.79 -23.14
CA GLY A 122 -13.05 17.27 -24.49
C GLY A 122 -13.45 15.81 -24.53
N ASP A 123 -13.73 15.20 -23.38
CA ASP A 123 -14.08 13.79 -23.23
C ASP A 123 -15.41 13.63 -22.49
N VAL A 124 -16.19 12.63 -22.88
CA VAL A 124 -17.39 12.23 -22.15
C VAL A 124 -16.97 11.59 -20.83
N ASP A 125 -17.55 12.04 -19.72
CA ASP A 125 -17.18 11.56 -18.38
C ASP A 125 -17.35 10.03 -18.26
N ALA A 126 -18.48 9.49 -18.74
CA ALA A 126 -18.72 8.05 -18.80
C ALA A 126 -19.84 7.63 -19.76
N VAL A 127 -19.62 6.55 -20.51
CA VAL A 127 -20.68 5.79 -21.20
C VAL A 127 -20.83 4.39 -20.59
N VAL A 128 -22.05 3.99 -20.24
CA VAL A 128 -22.36 2.69 -19.66
C VAL A 128 -23.31 1.92 -20.56
N PHE A 129 -22.86 0.80 -21.13
CA PHE A 129 -23.71 -0.12 -21.88
C PHE A 129 -24.36 -1.14 -20.96
N ILE A 130 -25.66 -1.01 -20.73
CA ILE A 130 -26.42 -1.99 -19.94
C ILE A 130 -27.05 -3.00 -20.90
N ARG A 131 -26.60 -4.24 -20.81
CA ARG A 131 -26.92 -5.29 -21.78
C ARG A 131 -27.94 -6.29 -21.26
N ALA A 132 -28.85 -6.73 -22.13
CA ALA A 132 -29.84 -7.75 -21.82
C ALA A 132 -29.20 -9.10 -21.42
N GLY A 133 -29.68 -9.67 -20.31
CA GLY A 133 -29.23 -10.97 -19.79
C GLY A 133 -28.06 -10.91 -18.79
N ASN A 134 -27.44 -12.08 -18.56
CA ASN A 134 -26.43 -12.29 -17.52
C ASN A 134 -25.02 -11.88 -17.94
N GLY A 135 -24.21 -11.52 -16.94
CA GLY A 135 -22.76 -11.42 -17.06
C GLY A 135 -22.05 -12.74 -16.79
N GLN A 136 -20.96 -12.98 -17.51
CA GLN A 136 -20.12 -14.17 -17.31
C GLN A 136 -19.50 -14.22 -15.91
N GLU A 137 -19.23 -13.07 -15.31
CA GLU A 137 -18.68 -12.91 -13.96
C GLU A 137 -19.56 -13.58 -12.88
N ASP A 138 -20.88 -13.62 -13.10
CA ASP A 138 -21.82 -14.28 -12.20
C ASP A 138 -22.29 -15.64 -12.73
N SER A 139 -22.57 -15.75 -14.04
CA SER A 139 -23.11 -16.99 -14.64
C SER A 139 -22.09 -18.09 -14.85
N ARG A 140 -20.81 -17.72 -14.94
CA ARG A 140 -19.70 -18.59 -15.36
C ARG A 140 -19.92 -19.25 -16.73
N ASN A 141 -20.87 -18.75 -17.52
CA ASN A 141 -21.15 -19.26 -18.84
C ASN A 141 -20.32 -18.50 -19.87
N PRO A 142 -19.38 -19.14 -20.59
CA PRO A 142 -18.52 -18.46 -21.57
C PRO A 142 -19.27 -17.90 -22.79
N ALA A 143 -20.57 -18.18 -22.93
CA ALA A 143 -21.42 -17.55 -23.93
C ALA A 143 -21.97 -16.19 -23.48
N ASP A 144 -21.93 -15.88 -22.18
CA ASP A 144 -22.25 -14.55 -21.67
C ASP A 144 -21.05 -13.61 -21.88
N ILE A 145 -21.30 -12.33 -22.16
CA ILE A 145 -20.25 -11.31 -22.16
C ILE A 145 -19.78 -11.14 -20.71
N TRP A 146 -18.47 -11.05 -20.48
CA TRP A 146 -17.90 -10.63 -19.21
C TRP A 146 -18.03 -9.10 -19.09
N SER A 147 -18.38 -8.57 -17.92
CA SER A 147 -18.44 -7.10 -17.73
C SER A 147 -17.04 -6.51 -17.67
N TYR A 148 -16.82 -5.40 -18.37
CA TYR A 148 -15.50 -4.76 -18.45
C TYR A 148 -15.63 -3.28 -18.77
N ALA A 149 -14.56 -2.54 -18.48
CA ALA A 149 -14.34 -1.17 -18.89
C ALA A 149 -13.21 -1.04 -19.91
N TYR A 150 -13.33 -0.07 -20.80
CA TYR A 150 -12.25 0.41 -21.66
C TYR A 150 -11.90 1.84 -21.29
N THR A 151 -10.60 2.06 -21.13
CA THR A 151 -10.00 3.36 -20.81
C THR A 151 -8.92 3.68 -21.83
N TYR A 152 -9.13 4.75 -22.58
CA TYR A 152 -8.14 5.35 -23.46
C TYR A 152 -7.48 6.54 -22.75
N GLY A 153 -6.32 6.98 -23.27
CA GLY A 153 -5.82 8.30 -22.90
C GLY A 153 -6.83 9.37 -23.33
N LEU A 154 -6.83 10.52 -22.65
CA LEU A 154 -7.72 11.66 -22.93
C LEU A 154 -7.79 11.96 -24.44
N ASN A 155 -8.99 12.10 -24.99
CA ASN A 155 -9.26 12.29 -26.41
C ASN A 155 -8.79 11.13 -27.33
N GLY A 156 -8.63 9.93 -26.78
CA GLY A 156 -8.06 8.78 -27.46
C GLY A 156 -9.06 7.70 -27.90
N GLY A 157 -10.30 7.75 -27.40
CA GLY A 157 -11.36 6.79 -27.72
C GLY A 157 -12.12 7.05 -29.03
N PRO A 158 -13.26 6.37 -29.25
CA PRO A 158 -14.17 6.65 -30.35
C PRO A 158 -14.64 8.11 -30.42
N GLY A 159 -14.87 8.58 -31.65
CA GLY A 159 -15.26 9.96 -31.94
C GLY A 159 -14.24 10.69 -32.82
N PRO A 160 -14.26 12.04 -32.84
CA PRO A 160 -15.10 12.89 -32.00
C PRO A 160 -16.58 12.85 -32.40
N PHE A 161 -17.46 12.89 -31.42
CA PHE A 161 -18.91 13.05 -31.52
C PHE A 161 -19.28 14.41 -30.92
N ASP A 162 -19.94 15.28 -31.68
CA ASP A 162 -20.26 16.66 -31.24
C ASP A 162 -19.08 17.46 -30.66
N GLY A 163 -17.85 17.12 -31.07
CA GLY A 163 -16.63 17.78 -30.62
C GLY A 163 -15.96 17.17 -29.38
N VAL A 164 -16.49 16.08 -28.82
CA VAL A 164 -15.91 15.34 -27.69
C VAL A 164 -15.60 13.89 -28.06
N TYR A 165 -14.74 13.23 -27.29
CA TYR A 165 -14.42 11.80 -27.43
C TYR A 165 -15.16 10.97 -26.38
N VAL A 166 -15.20 9.65 -26.58
CA VAL A 166 -15.63 8.67 -25.56
C VAL A 166 -14.44 7.82 -25.18
N SER A 167 -13.53 8.34 -24.36
CA SER A 167 -12.33 7.61 -23.93
C SER A 167 -12.58 6.65 -22.77
N HIS A 168 -13.70 6.80 -22.05
CA HIS A 168 -14.05 5.92 -20.93
C HIS A 168 -15.46 5.36 -21.11
N TRP A 169 -15.56 4.05 -21.30
CA TRP A 169 -16.84 3.36 -21.39
C TRP A 169 -16.78 1.97 -20.77
N ASN A 170 -17.91 1.47 -20.29
CA ASN A 170 -17.99 0.13 -19.71
C ASN A 170 -19.30 -0.59 -20.05
N THR A 171 -19.38 -1.88 -19.73
CA THR A 171 -20.60 -2.66 -19.91
C THR A 171 -20.98 -3.45 -18.67
N SER A 172 -22.26 -3.44 -18.33
CA SER A 172 -22.85 -4.16 -17.19
C SER A 172 -24.09 -4.96 -17.61
N PRO A 173 -24.38 -6.11 -16.99
CA PRO A 173 -25.51 -6.94 -17.36
C PRO A 173 -26.77 -6.54 -16.61
N GLU A 174 -27.91 -6.62 -17.30
CA GLU A 174 -29.23 -6.37 -16.74
C GLU A 174 -29.59 -7.43 -15.67
N THR A 175 -29.23 -8.70 -15.88
CA THR A 175 -29.59 -9.78 -14.96
C THR A 175 -28.37 -10.47 -14.38
N ARG A 176 -28.62 -11.22 -13.30
CA ARG A 176 -27.71 -12.20 -12.74
C ARG A 176 -28.46 -13.47 -12.36
N PRO A 177 -27.82 -14.65 -12.42
CA PRO A 177 -28.41 -15.89 -11.96
C PRO A 177 -28.61 -15.88 -10.44
N LEU A 178 -29.79 -16.28 -9.99
CA LEU A 178 -30.10 -16.44 -8.57
C LEU A 178 -29.47 -17.74 -8.04
N ARG A 179 -28.80 -17.67 -6.89
CA ARG A 179 -28.31 -18.84 -6.15
C ARG A 179 -29.46 -19.61 -5.51
N ASP A 180 -29.30 -20.92 -5.39
CA ASP A 180 -30.25 -21.78 -4.69
C ASP A 180 -30.17 -21.55 -3.17
N THR A 181 -31.31 -21.30 -2.53
CA THR A 181 -31.36 -20.95 -1.10
C THR A 181 -31.03 -22.12 -0.17
N LEU A 182 -31.20 -23.36 -0.64
CA LEU A 182 -30.92 -24.59 0.11
C LEU A 182 -29.51 -25.11 -0.19
N ASN A 183 -28.97 -24.79 -1.36
CA ASN A 183 -27.59 -25.08 -1.73
C ASN A 183 -26.92 -23.88 -2.44
N PRO A 184 -26.41 -22.90 -1.68
CA PRO A 184 -25.86 -21.63 -2.21
C PRO A 184 -24.71 -21.79 -3.22
N THR A 185 -24.08 -22.96 -3.28
CA THR A 185 -23.05 -23.26 -4.29
C THR A 185 -23.64 -23.47 -5.69
N LEU A 186 -24.94 -23.75 -5.80
CA LEU A 186 -25.66 -24.00 -7.05
C LEU A 186 -26.54 -22.81 -7.46
N PHE A 187 -26.89 -22.75 -8.74
CA PHE A 187 -27.89 -21.82 -9.27
C PHE A 187 -29.30 -22.41 -9.16
N SER A 188 -30.27 -21.53 -8.88
CA SER A 188 -31.69 -21.86 -8.77
C SER A 188 -32.37 -22.09 -10.13
N GLY A 189 -31.69 -21.74 -11.24
CA GLY A 189 -32.24 -21.77 -12.59
C GLY A 189 -33.13 -20.57 -12.96
N PHE A 190 -33.21 -19.56 -12.10
CA PHE A 190 -33.89 -18.29 -12.37
C PHE A 190 -32.89 -17.15 -12.38
N ASP A 191 -33.12 -16.17 -13.25
CA ASP A 191 -32.37 -14.91 -13.27
C ASP A 191 -33.14 -13.83 -12.50
N SER A 192 -32.40 -12.85 -11.97
CA SER A 192 -32.94 -11.67 -11.29
C SER A 192 -32.26 -10.41 -11.79
N LEU A 193 -32.87 -9.26 -11.56
CA LEU A 193 -32.23 -7.96 -11.74
C LEU A 193 -30.86 -7.96 -11.08
N ASN A 194 -29.87 -7.55 -11.84
CA ASN A 194 -28.54 -7.40 -11.33
C ASN A 194 -28.51 -6.32 -10.23
N ASN A 195 -27.64 -6.52 -9.26
CA ASN A 195 -27.41 -5.56 -8.18
C ASN A 195 -26.36 -4.52 -8.61
N ILE A 196 -26.17 -3.48 -7.81
CA ILE A 196 -25.38 -2.31 -8.25
C ILE A 196 -23.86 -2.54 -8.33
N ARG A 197 -23.27 -3.64 -7.81
CA ARG A 197 -21.80 -3.84 -7.74
C ARG A 197 -21.15 -3.74 -9.08
N VAL A 198 -21.63 -4.50 -10.07
CA VAL A 198 -20.97 -4.51 -11.38
C VAL A 198 -20.99 -3.09 -11.92
N PHE A 199 -22.11 -2.39 -11.81
CA PHE A 199 -22.21 -0.99 -12.21
C PHE A 199 -21.26 -0.06 -11.44
N VAL A 200 -21.13 -0.20 -10.11
CA VAL A 200 -20.22 0.67 -9.34
C VAL A 200 -18.75 0.32 -9.55
N HIS A 201 -18.43 -0.96 -9.74
CA HIS A 201 -17.09 -1.48 -10.03
C HIS A 201 -16.60 -0.98 -11.38
N GLU A 202 -17.41 -1.20 -12.42
CA GLU A 202 -17.07 -0.79 -13.79
C GLU A 202 -16.99 0.73 -13.92
N LEU A 203 -17.89 1.48 -13.25
CA LEU A 203 -17.79 2.94 -13.17
C LEU A 203 -16.56 3.40 -12.34
N GLY A 204 -16.01 2.53 -11.49
CA GLY A 204 -14.78 2.77 -10.72
C GLY A 204 -13.58 2.98 -11.65
N HIS A 205 -13.53 2.25 -12.76
CA HIS A 205 -12.51 2.44 -13.78
C HIS A 205 -12.62 3.79 -14.49
N ASN A 206 -13.83 4.32 -14.68
CA ASN A 206 -14.04 5.65 -15.25
C ASN A 206 -13.50 6.77 -14.34
N VAL A 207 -13.39 6.54 -13.03
CA VAL A 207 -12.77 7.48 -12.08
C VAL A 207 -11.27 7.18 -11.85
N GLY A 208 -10.67 6.36 -12.70
CA GLY A 208 -9.22 6.10 -12.72
C GLY A 208 -8.74 4.98 -11.80
N LEU A 209 -9.65 4.20 -11.22
CA LEU A 209 -9.28 3.10 -10.32
C LEU A 209 -9.03 1.80 -11.09
N PRO A 210 -7.96 1.06 -10.79
CA PRO A 210 -7.70 -0.23 -11.40
C PRO A 210 -8.45 -1.37 -10.71
N ASP A 211 -8.46 -2.53 -11.36
CA ASP A 211 -8.74 -3.79 -10.66
C ASP A 211 -7.63 -4.08 -9.64
N LEU A 212 -8.04 -4.52 -8.46
CA LEU A 212 -7.16 -4.89 -7.35
C LEU A 212 -7.18 -6.39 -7.05
N TYR A 213 -7.66 -7.19 -8.01
CA TYR A 213 -7.59 -8.65 -8.00
C TYR A 213 -6.66 -9.18 -9.10
N ASP A 214 -6.11 -10.36 -8.89
CA ASP A 214 -5.29 -11.05 -9.89
C ASP A 214 -6.15 -11.55 -11.08
N TYR A 215 -5.64 -11.34 -12.30
CA TYR A 215 -6.26 -11.64 -13.60
C TYR A 215 -6.06 -13.08 -14.09
N ASP A 216 -5.34 -13.92 -13.36
CA ASP A 216 -5.03 -15.27 -13.83
C ASP A 216 -6.28 -16.16 -14.00
N SER A 217 -6.15 -17.20 -14.83
CA SER A 217 -7.26 -18.03 -15.32
C SER A 217 -7.93 -18.95 -14.28
N LYS A 218 -7.64 -18.83 -12.98
CA LYS A 218 -8.11 -19.78 -11.96
C LYS A 218 -9.46 -19.36 -11.37
N LEU A 219 -10.52 -19.62 -12.12
CA LEU A 219 -11.93 -19.39 -11.76
C LEU A 219 -12.51 -20.34 -10.67
N GLU A 220 -11.67 -21.07 -9.92
CA GLU A 220 -12.12 -22.09 -8.98
C GLU A 220 -12.16 -21.60 -7.53
N THR A 221 -13.36 -21.55 -6.95
CA THR A 221 -13.62 -21.17 -5.54
C THR A 221 -13.07 -22.16 -4.49
N TYR A 222 -12.29 -23.15 -4.91
CA TYR A 222 -11.70 -24.18 -4.04
C TYR A 222 -10.17 -24.12 -3.96
N THR A 223 -9.51 -23.25 -4.74
CA THR A 223 -8.03 -23.14 -4.82
C THR A 223 -7.44 -22.13 -3.85
N TYR A 224 -8.17 -21.74 -2.80
CA TYR A 224 -7.64 -20.95 -1.67
C TYR A 224 -6.43 -21.62 -0.97
N TYR A 225 -6.19 -22.91 -1.25
CA TYR A 225 -5.07 -23.69 -0.75
C TYR A 225 -4.50 -24.58 -1.86
N THR A 226 -3.67 -24.02 -2.74
CA THR A 226 -2.70 -24.85 -3.46
C THR A 226 -1.34 -24.64 -2.82
N PRO A 227 -0.81 -25.59 -2.02
CA PRO A 227 0.59 -25.54 -1.61
C PRO A 227 1.48 -25.45 -2.86
N ASN A 228 2.33 -24.43 -2.93
CA ASN A 228 3.11 -23.98 -4.11
C ASN A 228 2.34 -23.15 -5.17
N ASP A 229 1.21 -22.52 -4.83
CA ASP A 229 0.64 -21.41 -5.59
C ASP A 229 1.25 -20.09 -5.10
N GLU A 230 1.67 -19.24 -6.03
CA GLU A 230 2.26 -17.92 -5.73
C GLU A 230 1.21 -16.79 -5.80
N ASN A 231 -0.07 -17.12 -6.03
CA ASN A 231 -1.14 -16.17 -6.37
C ASN A 231 -2.31 -16.23 -5.35
N ASP A 232 -2.40 -15.21 -4.49
CA ASP A 232 -3.43 -15.06 -3.45
C ASP A 232 -4.36 -13.87 -3.75
N HIS A 233 -5.66 -14.09 -3.99
CA HIS A 233 -6.65 -13.06 -4.31
C HIS A 233 -7.06 -12.23 -3.06
N PRO A 234 -6.71 -10.93 -2.97
CA PRO A 234 -6.50 -10.30 -1.67
C PRO A 234 -7.57 -9.33 -1.17
N LEU A 235 -8.14 -8.50 -2.04
CA LEU A 235 -9.13 -7.50 -1.64
C LEU A 235 -10.54 -8.01 -1.87
N TYR A 236 -10.73 -9.34 -1.79
CA TYR A 236 -11.93 -10.07 -2.22
C TYR A 236 -13.21 -9.32 -1.82
N ASP A 237 -13.41 -9.02 -0.53
CA ASP A 237 -14.60 -8.28 -0.07
C ASP A 237 -14.32 -6.90 0.53
N TRP A 238 -13.07 -6.56 0.81
CA TRP A 238 -12.68 -5.30 1.48
C TRP A 238 -12.72 -4.06 0.57
N CYS A 239 -12.69 -4.28 -0.74
CA CYS A 239 -12.79 -3.24 -1.75
C CYS A 239 -13.71 -3.69 -2.89
N VAL A 240 -14.54 -2.79 -3.40
CA VAL A 240 -15.35 -3.08 -4.59
C VAL A 240 -14.52 -3.33 -5.85
N MET A 241 -13.28 -2.83 -5.90
CA MET A 241 -12.30 -3.11 -6.97
C MET A 241 -11.59 -4.46 -6.80
N GLY A 242 -11.92 -5.22 -5.75
CA GLY A 242 -11.48 -6.61 -5.57
C GLY A 242 -12.41 -7.62 -6.23
N TYR A 243 -12.00 -8.89 -6.22
CA TYR A 243 -12.67 -9.97 -6.96
C TYR A 243 -14.11 -10.26 -6.51
N GLY A 244 -14.43 -9.98 -5.25
CA GLY A 244 -15.55 -10.58 -4.53
C GLY A 244 -16.62 -9.65 -4.02
N GLY A 245 -16.53 -8.32 -4.29
CA GLY A 245 -17.24 -7.14 -3.73
C GLY A 245 -18.74 -7.15 -3.37
N TYR A 246 -19.34 -8.32 -3.24
CA TYR A 246 -20.56 -8.63 -2.50
C TYR A 246 -20.38 -9.53 -1.28
N GLY A 247 -19.19 -10.05 -1.00
CA GLY A 247 -19.10 -11.16 -0.08
C GLY A 247 -19.94 -12.32 -0.57
N ILE A 248 -19.41 -13.06 -1.53
CA ILE A 248 -19.93 -14.41 -1.77
C ILE A 248 -19.87 -15.25 -0.47
N PHE A 249 -19.01 -14.86 0.48
CA PHE A 249 -18.90 -15.35 1.85
C PHE A 249 -19.66 -14.50 2.90
N SER A 250 -20.07 -13.27 2.56
CA SER A 250 -20.90 -12.42 3.42
C SER A 250 -22.35 -12.88 3.38
N LEU A 251 -22.80 -13.39 4.52
CA LEU A 251 -24.17 -13.78 4.73
C LEU A 251 -25.09 -12.54 4.64
N LYS A 252 -25.71 -12.34 3.46
CA LYS A 252 -26.90 -11.52 3.19
C LYS A 252 -26.71 -10.04 2.83
N SER A 253 -25.48 -9.51 2.70
CA SER A 253 -25.33 -8.15 2.18
C SER A 253 -25.64 -8.09 0.69
N LYS A 254 -26.76 -7.46 0.31
CA LYS A 254 -27.06 -7.10 -1.08
C LYS A 254 -26.37 -5.80 -1.50
N ASN A 255 -25.58 -5.22 -0.61
CA ASN A 255 -24.96 -3.90 -0.76
C ASN A 255 -23.46 -4.11 -0.99
N PRO A 256 -22.86 -3.42 -1.98
CA PRO A 256 -21.43 -3.52 -2.25
C PRO A 256 -20.61 -3.05 -1.04
N SER A 257 -19.38 -3.56 -0.93
CA SER A 257 -18.38 -3.00 -0.03
C SER A 257 -17.97 -1.59 -0.46
N HIS A 258 -17.43 -0.81 0.47
CA HIS A 258 -16.80 0.47 0.12
C HIS A 258 -15.53 0.23 -0.70
N PHE A 259 -15.08 1.27 -1.40
CA PHE A 259 -13.68 1.37 -1.84
C PHE A 259 -12.73 1.31 -0.63
N SER A 260 -11.59 0.63 -0.77
CA SER A 260 -10.53 0.69 0.24
C SER A 260 -9.98 2.11 0.37
N GLY A 261 -9.31 2.39 1.47
CA GLY A 261 -8.68 3.67 1.77
C GLY A 261 -7.62 4.03 0.74
N TRP A 262 -6.95 3.04 0.14
CA TRP A 262 -6.09 3.26 -1.02
C TRP A 262 -6.90 3.82 -2.21
N CYS A 263 -8.00 3.18 -2.61
CA CYS A 263 -8.86 3.71 -3.68
C CYS A 263 -9.39 5.12 -3.36
N LYS A 264 -9.81 5.37 -2.10
CA LYS A 264 -10.29 6.70 -1.69
C LYS A 264 -9.18 7.76 -1.72
N LYS A 265 -7.94 7.40 -1.39
CA LYS A 265 -6.74 8.25 -1.51
C LYS A 265 -6.45 8.56 -2.98
N GLU A 266 -6.38 7.54 -3.83
CA GLU A 266 -6.05 7.71 -5.26
C GLU A 266 -7.13 8.49 -6.02
N ALA A 267 -8.41 8.29 -5.66
CA ALA A 267 -9.53 9.09 -6.19
C ALA A 267 -9.59 10.53 -5.61
N GLY A 268 -8.72 10.86 -4.64
CA GLY A 268 -8.65 12.19 -4.02
C GLY A 268 -9.79 12.50 -3.04
N TRP A 269 -10.56 11.50 -2.60
CA TRP A 269 -11.70 11.70 -1.70
C TRP A 269 -11.28 11.76 -0.23
N VAL A 270 -10.12 11.19 0.11
CA VAL A 270 -9.54 11.22 1.46
C VAL A 270 -8.08 11.64 1.34
N ASN A 271 -7.68 12.63 2.15
CA ASN A 271 -6.28 12.98 2.30
C ASN A 271 -5.70 12.22 3.51
N PRO A 272 -4.83 11.21 3.31
CA PRO A 272 -4.27 10.45 4.41
C PRO A 272 -3.37 11.30 5.30
N ILE A 273 -3.38 11.01 6.60
CA ILE A 273 -2.51 11.68 7.59
C ILE A 273 -1.20 10.90 7.68
N LEU A 274 -0.08 11.54 7.30
CA LEU A 274 1.25 10.97 7.53
C LEU A 274 1.57 10.99 9.02
N LEU A 275 1.91 9.82 9.58
CA LEU A 275 2.36 9.70 10.96
C LEU A 275 3.86 9.95 11.03
N GLU A 276 4.26 10.98 11.77
CA GLU A 276 5.66 11.24 12.11
C GLU A 276 6.05 10.46 13.37
N GLU A 277 7.32 10.09 13.51
CA GLU A 277 7.83 9.48 14.74
C GLU A 277 7.64 10.44 15.92
N SER A 278 6.96 9.99 16.99
CA SER A 278 6.70 10.81 18.17
C SER A 278 6.59 9.98 19.45
N GLU A 279 6.65 10.64 20.61
CA GLU A 279 6.74 10.04 21.94
C GLU A 279 5.61 9.08 22.31
N TYR A 280 4.42 9.29 21.75
CA TYR A 280 3.27 8.42 21.93
C TYR A 280 2.33 8.55 20.73
N ASN A 281 2.32 7.61 19.80
CA ASN A 281 1.33 7.65 18.72
C ASN A 281 0.00 7.02 19.18
N ALA A 282 -0.63 7.64 20.18
CA ALA A 282 -2.01 7.37 20.52
C ALA A 282 -2.90 7.91 19.40
N LEU A 283 -3.27 7.05 18.46
CA LEU A 283 -4.13 7.37 17.34
C LEU A 283 -5.60 7.25 17.73
N THR A 284 -6.39 8.19 17.25
CA THR A 284 -7.85 8.08 17.18
C THR A 284 -8.23 8.02 15.71
N ILE A 285 -8.59 6.82 15.24
CA ILE A 285 -8.95 6.55 13.85
C ILE A 285 -10.48 6.51 13.77
N TYR A 286 -11.05 7.39 12.96
CA TYR A 286 -12.49 7.42 12.71
C TYR A 286 -12.86 6.43 11.62
N ASP A 287 -14.11 5.96 11.63
CA ASP A 287 -14.59 5.03 10.63
C ASP A 287 -14.61 5.66 9.22
N ILE A 288 -14.07 4.94 8.25
CA ILE A 288 -13.90 5.44 6.88
C ILE A 288 -15.23 5.44 6.10
N GLU A 289 -16.28 4.84 6.63
CA GLU A 289 -17.60 4.85 6.00
C GLU A 289 -18.26 6.23 6.09
N THR A 290 -17.98 6.99 7.15
CA THR A 290 -18.69 8.26 7.41
C THR A 290 -17.80 9.46 7.73
N HIS A 291 -16.50 9.27 7.94
CA HIS A 291 -15.57 10.35 8.25
C HIS A 291 -14.45 10.44 7.19
N PRO A 292 -14.38 11.52 6.38
CA PRO A 292 -13.25 11.73 5.47
C PRO A 292 -11.98 12.19 6.21
N ASP A 293 -12.14 12.94 7.31
CA ASP A 293 -11.04 13.45 8.12
C ASP A 293 -10.68 12.44 9.22
N SER A 294 -9.39 12.19 9.41
CA SER A 294 -8.87 11.29 10.47
C SER A 294 -9.32 9.82 10.37
N SER A 295 -9.64 9.34 9.17
CA SER A 295 -10.02 7.94 8.93
C SER A 295 -8.95 7.10 8.23
N LEU A 296 -7.89 7.74 7.71
CA LEU A 296 -6.81 7.08 6.98
C LEU A 296 -5.45 7.65 7.40
N TYR A 297 -4.54 6.77 7.82
CA TYR A 297 -3.18 7.14 8.25
C TYR A 297 -2.12 6.42 7.42
N ILE A 298 -1.03 7.12 7.11
CA ILE A 298 0.18 6.55 6.48
C ILE A 298 1.24 6.35 7.56
N LEU A 299 1.77 5.14 7.66
CA LEU A 299 2.91 4.78 8.50
C LEU A 299 4.11 4.56 7.57
N PRO A 300 5.12 5.45 7.61
CA PRO A 300 6.25 5.39 6.69
C PRO A 300 7.13 4.18 6.99
N ILE A 301 7.53 3.45 5.94
CA ILE A 301 8.58 2.42 5.99
C ILE A 301 9.80 2.95 5.26
N ASN A 302 9.64 3.27 3.98
CA ASN A 302 10.64 3.92 3.16
C ASN A 302 9.95 4.85 2.15
N LEU A 303 9.58 6.06 2.58
CA LEU A 303 8.84 7.01 1.74
C LEU A 303 9.62 7.44 0.49
N ALA A 304 10.96 7.45 0.54
CA ALA A 304 11.77 7.76 -0.64
C ALA A 304 11.56 6.72 -1.76
N ASN A 305 11.24 5.49 -1.38
CA ASN A 305 10.85 4.40 -2.27
C ASN A 305 9.31 4.20 -2.33
N GLY A 306 8.51 5.14 -1.82
CA GLY A 306 7.04 5.06 -1.87
C GLY A 306 6.45 3.88 -1.08
N GLU A 307 7.14 3.38 -0.05
CA GLU A 307 6.72 2.21 0.72
C GLU A 307 6.18 2.60 2.11
N TYR A 308 4.98 2.15 2.43
CA TYR A 308 4.24 2.51 3.65
C TYR A 308 3.12 1.54 4.01
N PHE A 309 2.65 1.59 5.26
CA PHE A 309 1.34 1.01 5.63
C PHE A 309 0.25 2.08 5.64
N LEU A 310 -0.95 1.72 5.21
CA LEU A 310 -2.19 2.46 5.39
C LEU A 310 -2.98 1.84 6.53
N LEU A 311 -3.43 2.65 7.48
CA LEU A 311 -4.37 2.23 8.52
C LEU A 311 -5.74 2.83 8.24
N GLU A 312 -6.76 1.98 8.10
CA GLU A 312 -8.17 2.39 8.02
C GLU A 312 -9.04 1.63 9.01
N TYR A 313 -9.99 2.32 9.63
CA TYR A 313 -10.96 1.69 10.52
C TYR A 313 -12.26 1.41 9.74
N ARG A 314 -12.64 0.13 9.66
CA ARG A 314 -13.89 -0.33 9.04
C ARG A 314 -14.93 -0.65 10.10
N ASN A 315 -16.10 -0.06 9.97
CA ASN A 315 -17.23 -0.17 10.88
C ASN A 315 -18.52 -0.49 10.10
N PRO A 316 -18.87 -1.77 9.92
CA PRO A 316 -20.13 -2.13 9.27
C PRO A 316 -21.37 -1.66 10.06
N GLN A 317 -21.22 -1.23 11.32
CA GLN A 317 -22.30 -0.63 12.12
C GLN A 317 -22.40 0.90 11.97
N ALA A 318 -21.55 1.51 11.12
CA ALA A 318 -21.63 2.93 10.79
C ALA A 318 -23.00 3.30 10.19
N SER A 319 -23.35 4.58 10.24
CA SER A 319 -24.64 5.07 9.74
C SER A 319 -24.80 5.03 8.21
N GLY A 320 -23.70 4.81 7.47
CA GLY A 320 -23.71 4.62 6.02
C GLY A 320 -24.58 3.44 5.57
N MET A 321 -25.05 3.48 4.34
CA MET A 321 -25.91 2.47 3.72
C MET A 321 -25.13 1.27 3.19
N PHE A 322 -23.88 1.48 2.77
CA PHE A 322 -23.02 0.46 2.19
C PHE A 322 -22.04 -0.10 3.21
N ASP A 323 -21.16 -1.00 2.76
CA ASP A 323 -20.14 -1.65 3.59
C ASP A 323 -20.66 -2.45 4.79
N LYS A 324 -21.79 -3.13 4.59
CA LYS A 324 -22.41 -4.00 5.60
C LYS A 324 -21.91 -5.43 5.47
N PHE A 325 -20.59 -5.61 5.56
CA PHE A 325 -19.93 -6.90 5.36
C PHE A 325 -19.89 -7.73 6.65
N ASP A 326 -19.76 -9.05 6.46
CA ASP A 326 -19.44 -9.99 7.53
C ASP A 326 -17.92 -10.13 7.55
N SER A 327 -17.28 -9.68 8.62
CA SER A 327 -15.82 -9.68 8.71
C SER A 327 -15.27 -11.05 9.12
N ASP A 328 -16.12 -11.98 9.56
CA ASP A 328 -15.70 -13.26 10.11
C ASP A 328 -15.65 -14.33 9.02
N PHE A 329 -14.48 -14.49 8.39
CA PHE A 329 -14.24 -15.54 7.39
C PHE A 329 -13.99 -16.92 8.03
N SER A 330 -13.96 -17.03 9.37
CA SER A 330 -13.60 -18.26 10.12
C SER A 330 -14.44 -19.49 9.76
N VAL A 331 -15.68 -19.26 9.32
CA VAL A 331 -16.65 -20.28 8.90
C VAL A 331 -16.18 -21.15 7.73
N TYR A 332 -15.21 -20.69 6.95
CA TYR A 332 -14.77 -21.38 5.73
C TYR A 332 -13.37 -22.00 5.83
N PHE A 333 -12.58 -21.65 6.85
CA PHE A 333 -11.23 -22.20 7.06
C PHE A 333 -11.22 -23.51 7.84
N HIS A 334 -12.19 -23.74 8.73
CA HIS A 334 -12.28 -25.02 9.42
C HIS A 334 -13.68 -25.34 9.97
N PRO A 335 -14.23 -26.55 9.76
CA PRO A 335 -15.55 -26.96 10.28
C PRO A 335 -15.66 -27.02 11.82
N LEU A 336 -14.60 -26.68 12.55
CA LEU A 336 -14.58 -26.58 14.02
C LEU A 336 -14.56 -25.14 14.52
N LEU A 337 -14.29 -24.16 13.65
CA LEU A 337 -14.47 -22.76 13.97
C LEU A 337 -15.98 -22.50 14.03
N LYS A 338 -16.43 -22.04 15.20
CA LYS A 338 -17.82 -21.67 15.39
C LYS A 338 -18.00 -20.27 14.82
N PHE A 339 -19.12 -20.04 14.14
CA PHE A 339 -19.60 -18.71 13.78
C PHE A 339 -19.20 -17.69 14.85
N GLY A 340 -18.46 -16.67 14.46
CA GLY A 340 -18.52 -15.37 15.09
C GLY A 340 -19.99 -15.04 15.24
N HIS A 341 -20.38 -14.73 16.48
CA HIS A 341 -21.79 -14.52 16.79
C HIS A 341 -22.32 -13.18 16.22
N ASP A 342 -21.44 -12.33 15.67
CA ASP A 342 -21.77 -11.01 15.13
C ASP A 342 -21.28 -10.86 13.67
N PRO A 343 -22.19 -10.86 12.68
CA PRO A 343 -21.85 -10.67 11.27
C PRO A 343 -21.56 -9.20 10.91
N LEU A 344 -21.39 -8.30 11.90
CA LEU A 344 -21.09 -6.87 11.72
C LEU A 344 -19.90 -6.45 12.61
N ASP A 345 -18.85 -7.26 12.59
CA ASP A 345 -17.62 -7.01 13.32
C ASP A 345 -16.82 -5.83 12.72
N ARG A 346 -16.35 -4.93 13.59
CA ARG A 346 -15.61 -3.71 13.25
C ARG A 346 -14.11 -3.94 13.48
N GLY A 347 -13.22 -3.29 12.73
CA GLY A 347 -11.79 -3.45 12.99
C GLY A 347 -10.86 -2.60 12.14
N LEU A 348 -9.57 -2.66 12.47
CA LEU A 348 -8.51 -1.96 11.75
C LEU A 348 -8.06 -2.82 10.56
N LEU A 349 -8.09 -2.23 9.38
CA LEU A 349 -7.44 -2.75 8.20
C LEU A 349 -6.09 -2.05 8.04
N ILE A 350 -5.05 -2.83 7.75
CA ILE A 350 -3.66 -2.38 7.61
C ILE A 350 -3.19 -2.81 6.22
N THR A 351 -3.07 -1.87 5.28
CA THR A 351 -2.65 -2.15 3.90
C THR A 351 -1.22 -1.69 3.67
N HIS A 352 -0.29 -2.61 3.45
CA HIS A 352 1.03 -2.34 2.88
C HIS A 352 0.90 -1.86 1.44
N VAL A 353 1.62 -0.80 1.09
CA VAL A 353 1.63 -0.16 -0.23
C VAL A 353 3.06 0.17 -0.63
N HIS A 354 3.43 -0.15 -1.86
CA HIS A 354 4.72 0.21 -2.44
C HIS A 354 4.56 0.89 -3.81
N ASP A 355 4.46 2.22 -3.82
CA ASP A 355 4.15 3.01 -5.02
C ASP A 355 5.30 3.02 -6.06
N SER A 356 6.58 2.88 -5.65
CA SER A 356 7.73 3.06 -6.57
C SER A 356 8.14 1.83 -7.40
N LEU A 357 7.66 0.63 -7.07
CA LEU A 357 7.93 -0.58 -7.87
C LEU A 357 7.25 -0.55 -9.24
N GLY A 358 6.34 0.39 -9.42
CA GLY A 358 5.58 0.49 -10.63
C GLY A 358 4.54 -0.64 -10.76
N ALA A 359 3.25 -0.37 -10.88
CA ALA A 359 2.68 0.86 -11.42
C ALA A 359 3.51 1.47 -12.57
N TYR A 360 4.26 0.65 -13.32
CA TYR A 360 4.55 1.05 -14.68
C TYR A 360 3.17 1.32 -15.27
N TYR A 361 2.97 2.49 -15.85
CA TYR A 361 1.69 2.95 -16.41
C TYR A 361 0.95 1.88 -17.26
N TRP A 362 1.68 0.88 -17.78
CA TRP A 362 1.17 -0.29 -18.48
C TRP A 362 0.67 -1.48 -17.64
N ARG A 363 1.11 -1.68 -16.38
CA ARG A 363 0.67 -2.79 -15.51
C ARG A 363 -0.68 -2.56 -14.86
N ILE A 364 -1.00 -1.31 -14.54
CA ILE A 364 -2.24 -0.93 -13.82
C ILE A 364 -3.37 -0.57 -14.80
N ASN A 365 -3.05 0.05 -15.95
CA ASN A 365 -4.07 0.55 -16.89
C ASN A 365 -4.35 -0.34 -18.12
N TYR A 366 -3.52 -1.36 -18.41
CA TYR A 366 -3.63 -2.13 -19.66
C TYR A 366 -3.70 -3.66 -19.50
N GLY A 367 -4.02 -4.16 -18.31
CA GLY A 367 -4.45 -5.55 -18.03
C GLY A 367 -4.03 -6.59 -19.07
N LEU A 368 -2.72 -6.85 -19.24
CA LEU A 368 -2.29 -8.05 -19.92
C LEU A 368 -2.31 -9.18 -18.88
N PRO A 369 -3.03 -10.29 -19.12
CA PRO A 369 -3.30 -11.36 -18.14
C PRO A 369 -2.06 -12.17 -17.68
N TRP A 370 -0.85 -11.65 -17.87
CA TRP A 370 0.43 -12.31 -17.58
C TRP A 370 1.29 -11.57 -16.54
N TYR A 371 0.82 -10.44 -15.98
CA TYR A 371 1.52 -9.71 -14.92
C TYR A 371 0.68 -9.70 -13.64
N SER A 372 1.24 -10.25 -12.58
CA SER A 372 0.61 -10.34 -11.26
C SER A 372 0.38 -8.97 -10.63
N HIS A 373 -0.82 -8.77 -10.07
CA HIS A 373 -1.15 -7.67 -9.16
C HIS A 373 -1.12 -8.20 -7.73
N TYR A 374 -0.05 -7.90 -7.00
CA TYR A 374 0.19 -8.49 -5.68
C TYR A 374 -0.43 -7.67 -4.56
N THR A 375 -1.76 -7.58 -4.45
CA THR A 375 -2.28 -7.43 -3.08
C THR A 375 -2.35 -8.84 -2.48
N VAL A 376 -2.08 -9.04 -1.19
CA VAL A 376 -2.31 -10.29 -0.43
C VAL A 376 -3.09 -9.90 0.82
N ALA A 377 -4.25 -10.47 1.14
CA ALA A 377 -4.85 -10.19 2.44
C ALA A 377 -4.51 -11.31 3.42
N VAL A 378 -3.88 -10.97 4.53
CA VAL A 378 -3.59 -11.90 5.63
C VAL A 378 -4.51 -11.58 6.79
N GLU A 379 -5.52 -12.41 6.98
CA GLU A 379 -6.35 -12.37 8.18
C GLU A 379 -5.57 -12.95 9.36
N ASP A 380 -5.17 -12.11 10.31
CA ASP A 380 -4.58 -12.57 11.56
C ASP A 380 -5.68 -12.80 12.61
N ALA A 381 -6.42 -13.88 12.43
CA ALA A 381 -7.36 -14.37 13.43
C ALA A 381 -6.65 -15.21 14.50
N GLY A 382 -5.59 -14.70 15.15
CA GLY A 382 -5.08 -15.27 16.40
C GLY A 382 -3.72 -15.96 16.33
N TYR A 383 -2.81 -15.47 15.48
CA TYR A 383 -1.41 -15.87 15.53
C TYR A 383 -0.79 -15.46 16.87
N ASN A 384 -0.36 -16.46 17.65
CA ASN A 384 0.44 -16.26 18.84
C ASN A 384 1.90 -16.65 18.51
N PRO A 385 2.84 -15.70 18.36
CA PRO A 385 4.22 -15.99 18.00
C PRO A 385 4.96 -16.86 19.04
N SER A 386 4.41 -17.01 20.25
CA SER A 386 4.96 -17.88 21.29
C SER A 386 4.48 -19.34 21.23
N ARG A 387 3.57 -19.70 20.31
CA ARG A 387 3.08 -21.07 20.15
C ARG A 387 3.81 -21.79 19.02
N ASN A 388 4.30 -22.99 19.33
CA ASN A 388 5.00 -23.85 18.39
C ASN A 388 4.10 -24.17 17.17
N HIS A 389 4.68 -24.27 15.97
CA HIS A 389 4.04 -24.47 14.66
C HIS A 389 3.05 -25.66 14.60
N THR A 390 3.14 -26.59 15.56
CA THR A 390 2.29 -27.79 15.68
C THR A 390 1.13 -27.63 16.69
N THR A 391 1.03 -26.48 17.35
CA THR A 391 0.08 -26.24 18.47
C THR A 391 -0.87 -25.07 18.23
N ASN A 392 -0.79 -24.41 17.08
CA ASN A 392 -1.90 -23.60 16.58
C ASN A 392 -3.09 -24.56 16.34
N PRO A 393 -4.32 -24.27 16.84
CA PRO A 393 -5.52 -25.05 16.54
C PRO A 393 -5.74 -25.38 15.05
N GLU A 394 -5.11 -24.64 14.13
CA GLU A 394 -5.16 -24.85 12.67
C GLU A 394 -4.20 -25.94 12.14
N GLY A 395 -3.24 -26.42 12.93
CA GLY A 395 -2.36 -27.55 12.56
C GLY A 395 -1.41 -27.35 11.38
N HIS A 396 -1.54 -26.24 10.65
CA HIS A 396 -0.68 -25.79 9.58
C HIS A 396 -0.54 -24.27 9.69
N VAL A 397 0.67 -23.80 10.00
CA VAL A 397 1.02 -22.40 9.76
C VAL A 397 0.94 -22.22 8.25
N THR A 398 0.04 -21.37 7.75
CA THR A 398 0.17 -20.91 6.37
C THR A 398 1.50 -20.16 6.30
N ASP A 399 2.33 -20.54 5.34
CA ASP A 399 3.63 -19.93 5.05
C ASP A 399 3.53 -18.39 4.86
N SER A 400 2.32 -17.84 4.68
CA SER A 400 2.01 -16.41 4.53
C SER A 400 2.37 -15.52 5.73
N ALA A 401 2.58 -16.07 6.94
CA ALA A 401 2.98 -15.26 8.09
C ALA A 401 4.45 -14.79 8.02
N GLN A 402 5.28 -15.40 7.16
CA GLN A 402 6.71 -15.13 7.04
C GLN A 402 7.09 -14.24 5.84
N TRP A 403 6.15 -13.94 4.93
CA TRP A 403 6.41 -13.26 3.66
C TRP A 403 5.37 -12.16 3.41
N TRP A 404 5.80 -10.89 3.40
CA TRP A 404 5.02 -9.71 3.04
C TRP A 404 5.11 -9.21 1.58
N TYR A 405 4.07 -9.43 0.77
CA TYR A 405 4.06 -9.02 -0.65
C TYR A 405 3.97 -7.47 -0.83
N PRO A 406 4.32 -6.93 -2.03
CA PRO A 406 4.36 -5.49 -2.31
C PRO A 406 3.06 -4.73 -2.01
N TYR A 407 1.93 -5.42 -1.99
CA TYR A 407 0.72 -4.94 -1.35
C TYR A 407 0.18 -6.07 -0.44
N GLU A 408 -0.05 -5.79 0.84
CA GLU A 408 -0.60 -6.77 1.78
C GLU A 408 -1.59 -6.12 2.73
N THR A 409 -2.78 -6.69 2.88
CA THR A 409 -3.82 -6.19 3.76
C THR A 409 -3.99 -7.10 4.97
N ARG A 410 -3.59 -6.64 6.14
CA ARG A 410 -3.87 -7.32 7.40
C ARG A 410 -5.06 -6.74 8.12
N LYS A 411 -5.73 -7.59 8.90
CA LYS A 411 -6.79 -7.20 9.81
C LYS A 411 -6.25 -7.27 11.24
N GLY A 412 -6.15 -6.12 11.90
CA GLY A 412 -5.82 -6.05 13.32
C GLY A 412 -7.07 -5.65 14.11
N ALA A 413 -7.59 -6.50 14.98
CA ALA A 413 -8.49 -5.99 16.03
C ALA A 413 -8.65 -6.95 17.19
N LEU A 414 -9.07 -6.38 18.31
CA LEU A 414 -9.80 -7.09 19.36
C LEU A 414 -11.13 -7.60 18.78
N PHE A 415 -11.16 -8.80 18.20
CA PHE A 415 -12.37 -9.37 17.59
C PHE A 415 -13.22 -10.20 18.54
N SER A 416 -12.75 -10.46 19.75
CA SER A 416 -13.64 -10.82 20.85
C SER A 416 -12.89 -10.66 22.16
N ASN A 417 -13.62 -10.43 23.24
CA ASN A 417 -13.10 -10.71 24.58
C ASN A 417 -12.78 -12.22 24.80
N ALA A 418 -12.83 -13.05 23.74
CA ALA A 418 -12.70 -14.50 23.80
C ALA A 418 -11.39 -15.04 23.18
N VAL A 419 -10.53 -14.21 22.56
CA VAL A 419 -9.23 -14.63 22.01
C VAL A 419 -8.10 -13.66 22.41
N ASP A 420 -7.21 -14.11 23.29
CA ASP A 420 -5.99 -13.38 23.69
C ASP A 420 -5.01 -13.27 22.51
N GLY A 421 -4.45 -12.07 22.26
CA GLY A 421 -3.37 -11.83 21.28
C GLY A 421 -3.73 -10.94 20.08
N GLN A 422 -5.02 -10.68 19.83
CA GLN A 422 -5.47 -10.00 18.60
C GLN A 422 -5.34 -8.45 18.61
N SER A 423 -4.75 -7.87 19.65
CA SER A 423 -4.67 -6.41 19.81
C SER A 423 -3.38 -5.79 19.26
N THR A 424 -2.39 -6.57 18.83
CA THR A 424 -1.07 -6.05 18.46
C THR A 424 -0.65 -6.57 17.08
N PHE A 425 -0.26 -5.65 16.23
CA PHE A 425 0.34 -5.83 14.93
C PHE A 425 1.80 -5.42 15.03
N ALA A 426 2.73 -6.32 14.73
CA ALA A 426 4.15 -6.03 14.64
C ALA A 426 4.70 -6.85 13.47
N PRO A 427 4.95 -6.25 12.28
CA PRO A 427 5.60 -6.96 11.20
C PRO A 427 7.02 -7.29 11.62
N ASN A 428 7.27 -8.58 11.88
CA ASN A 428 8.60 -9.13 12.13
C ASN A 428 9.52 -9.09 10.89
N THR A 429 9.06 -8.49 9.80
CA THR A 429 9.75 -8.39 8.51
C THR A 429 9.55 -7.01 7.89
N VAL A 430 10.63 -6.35 7.46
CA VAL A 430 10.70 -5.19 6.57
C VAL A 430 10.09 -5.65 5.25
N PRO A 431 8.94 -5.12 4.84
CA PRO A 431 8.53 -5.23 3.46
C PRO A 431 9.62 -4.58 2.62
N SER A 432 10.16 -5.34 1.69
CA SER A 432 10.89 -4.80 0.57
C SER A 432 10.59 -5.73 -0.60
N SER A 433 10.45 -5.14 -1.78
CA SER A 433 10.19 -5.86 -3.02
C SER A 433 11.24 -6.90 -3.41
N ASP A 434 12.40 -6.88 -2.75
CA ASP A 434 13.60 -7.62 -3.13
C ASP A 434 13.97 -8.69 -2.09
N GLY A 435 13.14 -8.91 -1.06
CA GLY A 435 13.31 -9.94 -0.02
C GLY A 435 13.33 -9.40 1.43
N TYR A 436 13.02 -10.26 2.40
CA TYR A 436 12.95 -9.91 3.84
C TYR A 436 14.29 -10.11 4.54
N TYR A 437 14.85 -9.06 5.15
CA TYR A 437 16.16 -9.13 5.80
C TYR A 437 16.18 -8.71 7.29
N ALA A 438 15.13 -8.05 7.81
CA ALA A 438 15.00 -7.56 9.21
C ALA A 438 13.52 -7.26 9.54
N PRO A 439 13.10 -6.94 10.78
CA PRO A 439 11.76 -6.41 11.12
C PRO A 439 11.54 -4.93 10.76
N THR A 440 10.29 -4.50 10.51
CA THR A 440 9.99 -3.07 10.17
C THR A 440 10.30 -2.08 11.27
N GLY A 441 10.34 -2.55 12.51
CA GLY A 441 10.32 -1.71 13.68
C GLY A 441 9.00 -0.99 13.94
N ILE A 442 7.91 -1.33 13.25
CA ILE A 442 6.61 -0.68 13.48
C ILE A 442 5.70 -1.63 14.26
N THR A 443 5.20 -1.20 15.41
CA THR A 443 4.17 -1.94 16.16
C THR A 443 2.90 -1.11 16.27
N VAL A 444 1.78 -1.62 15.77
CA VAL A 444 0.44 -1.02 15.92
C VAL A 444 -0.37 -1.84 16.91
N ARG A 445 -0.82 -1.25 18.02
CA ARG A 445 -1.65 -1.91 19.03
C ARG A 445 -3.02 -1.26 19.11
N VAL A 446 -4.08 -2.00 18.80
CA VAL A 446 -5.46 -1.57 19.04
C VAL A 446 -5.76 -1.62 20.54
N ASP A 447 -6.14 -0.48 21.11
CA ASP A 447 -6.50 -0.33 22.52
C ASP A 447 -7.98 -0.61 22.76
N SER A 448 -8.84 0.14 22.06
CA SER A 448 -10.29 0.09 22.28
C SER A 448 -11.04 0.62 21.06
N ILE A 449 -12.32 0.23 20.94
CA ILE A 449 -13.25 0.73 19.93
C ILE A 449 -14.46 1.29 20.66
N VAL A 450 -14.82 2.54 20.37
CA VAL A 450 -15.98 3.22 20.94
C VAL A 450 -16.73 3.91 19.82
N ASN A 451 -17.90 3.36 19.47
CA ASN A 451 -18.76 3.87 18.38
C ASN A 451 -17.96 3.98 17.06
N GLU A 452 -17.93 5.16 16.46
CA GLU A 452 -17.23 5.48 15.21
C GLU A 452 -15.70 5.64 15.35
N LYS A 453 -15.12 5.33 16.52
CA LYS A 453 -13.69 5.57 16.80
C LYS A 453 -12.96 4.29 17.23
N LEU A 454 -11.77 4.10 16.66
CA LEU A 454 -10.79 3.12 17.09
C LEU A 454 -9.58 3.84 17.70
N TYR A 455 -9.20 3.43 18.90
CA TYR A 455 -8.00 3.91 19.58
C TYR A 455 -6.88 2.90 19.37
N ALA A 456 -5.73 3.37 18.89
CA ALA A 456 -4.54 2.54 18.68
C ALA A 456 -3.28 3.25 19.17
N TYR A 457 -2.24 2.47 19.46
CA TYR A 457 -0.89 2.95 19.74
C TYR A 457 0.04 2.51 18.63
N VAL A 458 0.84 3.42 18.08
CA VAL A 458 1.91 3.06 17.12
C VAL A 458 3.27 3.30 17.77
N ILE A 459 4.16 2.32 17.67
CA ILE A 459 5.52 2.36 18.21
C ILE A 459 6.48 2.15 17.05
N PHE A 460 7.53 2.96 17.01
CA PHE A 460 8.66 2.81 16.10
C PHE A 460 9.89 2.37 16.91
N ASP A 461 10.54 1.28 16.49
CA ASP A 461 11.66 0.55 17.10
C ASP A 461 12.49 -0.08 15.97
N ARG A 462 13.25 0.76 15.25
CA ARG A 462 13.84 0.45 13.94
C ARG A 462 14.86 -0.68 13.99
N ASP A 463 15.59 -0.84 15.08
CA ASP A 463 16.57 -1.91 15.25
C ASP A 463 16.00 -3.13 16.00
N ASN A 464 14.77 -3.02 16.50
CA ASN A 464 14.00 -4.09 17.13
C ASN A 464 14.71 -4.68 18.36
N ASP A 465 15.28 -3.80 19.17
CA ASP A 465 15.95 -4.17 20.42
C ASP A 465 15.02 -4.13 21.64
N GLY A 466 13.77 -3.67 21.43
CA GLY A 466 12.71 -3.56 22.42
C GLY A 466 12.57 -2.17 23.04
N ILE A 467 13.38 -1.20 22.62
CA ILE A 467 13.32 0.21 23.03
C ILE A 467 12.80 1.03 21.84
N ALA A 468 11.77 1.83 22.07
CA ALA A 468 11.24 2.67 20.99
C ALA A 468 12.27 3.75 20.59
N ASN A 469 12.39 4.08 19.30
CA ASN A 469 13.36 5.03 18.72
C ASN A 469 13.54 6.32 19.54
N ILE A 470 12.45 6.86 20.09
CA ILE A 470 12.49 8.07 20.90
C ILE A 470 13.16 7.88 22.27
N ALA A 471 12.92 6.73 22.90
CA ALA A 471 13.54 6.36 24.16
C ALA A 471 14.92 5.72 23.97
N ASP A 472 15.33 5.54 22.71
CA ASP A 472 16.53 4.86 22.32
C ASP A 472 17.71 5.83 22.13
N ASN A 473 18.84 5.55 22.78
CA ASN A 473 20.07 6.30 22.60
C ASN A 473 20.91 5.80 21.40
N CYS A 474 20.51 4.68 20.78
CA CYS A 474 21.03 4.18 19.52
C CYS A 474 19.91 3.65 18.60
N PRO A 475 19.01 4.51 18.06
CA PRO A 475 17.79 4.12 17.34
C PRO A 475 17.95 3.28 16.06
N ASP A 476 19.17 2.91 15.68
CA ASP A 476 19.54 2.17 14.47
C ASP A 476 20.52 1.01 14.80
N ALA A 477 20.85 0.78 16.07
CA ALA A 477 21.85 -0.19 16.50
C ALA A 477 21.47 -0.84 17.83
N GLY A 478 20.88 -2.04 17.74
CA GLY A 478 20.20 -2.67 18.87
C GLY A 478 21.07 -2.84 20.11
N ASN A 479 20.63 -2.25 21.21
CA ASN A 479 21.39 -2.13 22.44
C ASN A 479 20.49 -2.12 23.68
N THR A 480 19.53 -3.06 23.80
CA THR A 480 18.50 -3.23 24.85
C THR A 480 18.85 -2.78 26.29
N GLY A 481 20.13 -2.79 26.69
CA GLY A 481 20.62 -2.27 27.96
C GLY A 481 20.82 -0.75 28.05
N GLN A 482 20.66 0.01 26.96
CA GLN A 482 20.90 1.46 26.84
C GLN A 482 22.21 1.93 27.50
N GLN A 483 23.30 1.16 27.36
CA GLN A 483 24.58 1.56 27.92
C GLN A 483 25.06 2.87 27.27
N ASN A 484 25.61 3.74 28.11
CA ASN A 484 26.12 5.05 27.74
C ASN A 484 27.17 5.44 28.78
N SER A 485 28.43 5.16 28.45
CA SER A 485 29.55 5.16 29.39
C SER A 485 30.11 6.56 29.65
N ASP A 486 29.88 7.52 28.76
CA ASP A 486 30.33 8.92 28.89
C ASP A 486 29.20 9.93 29.12
N SER A 487 27.94 9.47 29.07
CA SER A 487 26.72 10.25 29.31
C SER A 487 26.45 11.35 28.29
N ASP A 488 26.91 11.20 27.05
CA ASP A 488 26.46 12.04 25.93
C ASP A 488 25.10 11.53 25.37
N PRO A 489 24.50 12.11 24.32
CA PRO A 489 23.21 11.64 23.79
C PRO A 489 23.24 10.27 23.07
N LEU A 490 24.42 9.75 22.72
CA LEU A 490 24.61 8.50 22.01
C LEU A 490 24.87 7.35 23.00
N GLY A 491 24.43 6.14 22.65
CA GLY A 491 24.75 4.94 23.40
C GLY A 491 26.06 4.29 22.94
N ASP A 492 26.65 3.46 23.80
CA ASP A 492 27.92 2.76 23.53
C ASP A 492 27.91 1.92 22.23
N ALA A 493 26.72 1.54 21.73
CA ALA A 493 26.55 0.71 20.55
C ALA A 493 26.66 1.48 19.22
N CYS A 494 26.43 2.79 19.24
CA CYS A 494 26.42 3.67 18.07
C CYS A 494 27.38 4.86 18.23
N ASP A 495 28.12 4.92 19.33
CA ASP A 495 29.14 5.91 19.61
C ASP A 495 30.53 5.40 19.17
N ASN A 496 31.20 6.14 18.28
CA ASN A 496 32.56 5.83 17.85
C ASN A 496 33.63 6.18 18.91
N CYS A 497 33.24 6.83 20.02
CA CYS A 497 34.07 7.03 21.20
C CYS A 497 33.30 6.78 22.52
N PRO A 498 32.92 5.52 22.86
CA PRO A 498 32.03 5.20 23.99
C PRO A 498 32.44 5.73 25.38
N SER A 499 33.67 6.21 25.55
CA SER A 499 34.19 6.71 26.82
C SER A 499 34.56 8.20 26.80
N VAL A 500 34.34 8.89 25.66
CA VAL A 500 34.75 10.28 25.43
C VAL A 500 33.72 11.00 24.57
N ALA A 501 32.92 11.85 25.22
CA ALA A 501 31.82 12.55 24.57
C ALA A 501 32.26 13.36 23.34
N ASN A 502 31.74 12.99 22.17
CA ASN A 502 32.01 13.60 20.88
C ASN A 502 30.74 13.64 20.01
N LEU A 503 29.89 14.64 20.30
CA LEU A 503 28.59 14.84 19.64
C LEU A 503 28.64 14.93 18.11
N ASP A 504 29.79 15.27 17.53
CA ASP A 504 29.97 15.36 16.08
C ASP A 504 30.30 14.02 15.42
N GLN A 505 30.66 13.00 16.22
CA GLN A 505 31.04 11.66 15.76
C GLN A 505 32.07 11.71 14.62
N ALA A 506 32.99 12.68 14.68
CA ALA A 506 34.02 12.82 13.67
C ALA A 506 34.94 11.59 13.68
N ASP A 507 35.22 11.05 12.50
CA ASP A 507 36.12 9.91 12.23
C ASP A 507 36.83 10.23 10.90
N GLY A 508 37.98 10.88 11.00
CA GLY A 508 38.69 11.51 9.90
C GLY A 508 39.28 10.54 8.90
N ASP A 509 39.67 9.35 9.35
CA ASP A 509 40.30 8.29 8.55
C ASP A 509 39.39 7.08 8.31
N SER A 510 38.17 7.10 8.88
CA SER A 510 37.12 6.10 8.69
C SER A 510 37.51 4.71 9.18
N ASP A 511 38.21 4.65 10.30
CA ASP A 511 38.67 3.40 10.91
C ASP A 511 37.68 2.83 11.95
N GLY A 512 36.65 3.60 12.31
CA GLY A 512 35.61 3.25 13.27
C GLY A 512 35.86 3.75 14.70
N VAL A 513 37.00 4.41 14.95
CA VAL A 513 37.32 5.09 16.21
C VAL A 513 37.22 6.60 15.99
N GLY A 514 36.46 7.31 16.82
CA GLY A 514 36.27 8.74 16.62
C GLY A 514 37.54 9.56 16.90
N ASP A 515 37.71 10.67 16.20
CA ASP A 515 38.85 11.61 16.33
C ASP A 515 39.14 12.02 17.78
N ALA A 516 38.11 12.02 18.64
CA ALA A 516 38.18 12.41 20.04
C ALA A 516 38.91 11.37 20.92
N CYS A 517 38.89 10.10 20.53
CA CYS A 517 39.48 8.98 21.25
C CYS A 517 40.48 8.17 20.39
N ASP A 518 40.76 8.63 19.17
CA ASP A 518 41.76 8.03 18.31
C ASP A 518 43.19 8.49 18.65
N ASN A 519 44.11 7.53 18.81
CA ASN A 519 45.53 7.77 19.02
C ASN A 519 46.31 8.03 17.72
N CYS A 520 45.65 7.91 16.55
CA CYS A 520 46.16 8.29 15.23
C CYS A 520 45.05 8.82 14.29
N PRO A 521 44.40 9.99 14.57
CA PRO A 521 43.18 10.50 13.89
C PRO A 521 43.19 10.68 12.37
N LEU A 522 44.29 10.36 11.69
CA LEU A 522 44.48 10.55 10.26
C LEU A 522 45.00 9.27 9.55
N ASP A 523 45.23 8.18 10.28
CA ASP A 523 45.99 7.01 9.81
C ASP A 523 45.37 5.66 10.20
N TYR A 524 44.29 5.24 9.51
CA TYR A 524 43.51 4.00 9.73
C TYR A 524 44.16 2.93 10.63
N ASN A 525 43.66 2.80 11.86
CA ASN A 525 44.21 1.92 12.88
C ASN A 525 43.16 1.39 13.89
N PRO A 526 42.13 0.62 13.45
CA PRO A 526 40.98 0.26 14.29
C PRO A 526 41.32 -0.50 15.59
N GLY A 527 42.53 -1.08 15.67
CA GLY A 527 43.02 -1.81 16.84
C GLY A 527 43.61 -0.93 17.95
N GLN A 528 43.80 0.37 17.71
CA GLN A 528 44.43 1.33 18.62
C GLN A 528 45.75 0.83 19.23
N GLU A 529 46.53 0.02 18.51
CA GLU A 529 47.75 -0.55 19.10
C GLU A 529 48.76 0.54 19.43
N ASP A 530 49.12 0.66 20.71
CA ASP A 530 50.18 1.54 21.21
C ASP A 530 51.17 0.71 22.02
N THR A 531 52.24 0.24 21.36
CA THR A 531 53.21 -0.70 21.94
C THR A 531 53.94 -0.13 23.15
N ASN A 532 54.14 1.18 23.18
CA ASN A 532 54.94 1.84 24.21
C ASN A 532 54.12 2.68 25.20
N SER A 533 52.80 2.73 25.01
CA SER A 533 51.81 3.41 25.85
C SER A 533 52.07 4.91 26.00
N ASN A 534 52.56 5.58 24.95
CA ASN A 534 52.83 7.01 24.94
C ASN A 534 51.62 7.87 24.49
N GLY A 535 50.51 7.24 24.08
CA GLY A 535 49.30 7.88 23.59
C GLY A 535 49.29 8.19 22.09
N ILE A 536 50.32 7.76 21.35
CA ILE A 536 50.42 7.80 19.89
C ILE A 536 50.37 6.36 19.40
N GLY A 537 49.44 6.05 18.49
CA GLY A 537 49.32 4.70 17.96
C GLY A 537 50.52 4.28 17.10
N ASN A 538 50.77 2.98 17.02
CA ASN A 538 51.82 2.39 16.19
C ASN A 538 51.71 2.82 14.70
N ALA A 539 50.50 3.14 14.22
CA ALA A 539 50.24 3.49 12.83
C ALA A 539 50.80 4.86 12.43
N CYS A 540 50.76 5.83 13.35
CA CYS A 540 51.29 7.18 13.16
C CYS A 540 52.57 7.42 13.98
N GLU A 541 53.05 6.40 14.70
CA GLU A 541 54.32 6.44 15.41
C GLU A 541 55.50 6.40 14.43
N PHE A 542 56.47 7.29 14.65
CA PHE A 542 57.70 7.35 13.88
C PHE A 542 58.92 7.40 14.82
N ILE A 543 60.06 6.90 14.34
CA ILE A 543 61.33 7.01 15.07
C ILE A 543 62.00 8.33 14.67
N CYS A 544 62.16 9.23 15.63
CA CYS A 544 62.94 10.46 15.45
C CYS A 544 64.35 10.09 14.94
N GLY A 545 64.68 10.55 13.73
CA GLY A 545 65.95 10.25 13.08
C GLY A 545 65.93 9.10 12.06
N ASP A 546 64.88 8.28 12.00
CA ASP A 546 64.68 7.26 10.95
C ASP A 546 64.08 7.91 9.70
N ALA A 547 64.88 8.77 9.06
CA ALA A 547 64.40 9.61 7.98
C ALA A 547 63.93 8.83 6.75
N ASN A 548 64.35 7.57 6.58
CA ASN A 548 63.91 6.73 5.45
C ASN A 548 62.76 5.76 5.80
N GLY A 549 62.31 5.75 7.06
CA GLY A 549 61.13 4.98 7.52
C GLY A 549 61.32 3.47 7.50
N ASN A 550 62.54 2.96 7.69
CA ASN A 550 62.82 1.51 7.69
C ASN A 550 62.86 0.90 9.11
N TYR A 551 62.49 1.67 10.12
CA TYR A 551 62.50 1.34 11.54
C TYR A 551 63.88 1.01 12.11
N SER A 552 64.95 1.39 11.40
CA SER A 552 66.34 1.08 11.76
C SER A 552 67.22 2.32 11.67
N LEU A 553 67.45 2.96 12.81
CA LEU A 553 68.32 4.12 12.91
C LEU A 553 69.78 3.78 12.53
N ASN A 554 70.23 4.20 11.35
CA ASN A 554 71.58 3.95 10.86
C ASN A 554 72.10 5.04 9.91
N ILE A 555 73.28 4.83 9.32
CA ILE A 555 73.90 5.85 8.45
C ILE A 555 73.06 6.18 7.21
N LEU A 556 72.20 5.26 6.77
CA LEU A 556 71.33 5.46 5.61
C LEU A 556 70.29 6.57 5.87
N ASP A 557 69.87 6.79 7.11
CA ASP A 557 68.96 7.89 7.48
C ASP A 557 69.61 9.26 7.33
N ALA A 558 70.86 9.39 7.79
CA ALA A 558 71.65 10.60 7.56
C ALA A 558 71.86 10.85 6.05
N THR A 559 72.06 9.78 5.26
CA THR A 559 72.14 9.94 3.80
C THR A 559 70.81 10.34 3.16
N PHE A 560 69.68 9.88 3.71
CA PHE A 560 68.35 10.24 3.25
C PHE A 560 68.05 11.73 3.51
N ILE A 561 68.35 12.24 4.71
CA ILE A 561 68.24 13.69 5.04
C ILE A 561 69.10 14.53 4.08
N ILE A 562 70.36 14.13 3.84
CA ILE A 562 71.23 14.85 2.89
C ILE A 562 70.67 14.82 1.46
N SER A 563 70.07 13.70 1.05
CA SER A 563 69.44 13.55 -0.26
C SER A 563 68.23 14.46 -0.41
N TYR A 564 67.35 14.51 0.59
CA TYR A 564 66.22 15.44 0.65
C TYR A 564 66.67 16.91 0.56
N LEU A 565 67.64 17.32 1.39
CA LEU A 565 68.09 18.71 1.49
C LEU A 565 68.88 19.21 0.27
N PHE A 566 69.67 18.35 -0.38
CA PHE A 566 70.66 18.78 -1.38
C PHE A 566 70.60 18.07 -2.73
N LYS A 567 69.78 17.02 -2.88
CA LYS A 567 69.73 16.19 -4.11
C LYS A 567 68.31 15.96 -4.64
N SER A 568 67.34 16.77 -4.21
CA SER A 568 65.93 16.63 -4.61
C SER A 568 65.34 15.25 -4.29
N GLY A 569 65.83 14.60 -3.23
CA GLY A 569 65.20 13.38 -2.70
C GLY A 569 63.81 13.66 -2.12
N PRO A 570 62.97 12.62 -1.94
CA PRO A 570 61.69 12.79 -1.28
C PRO A 570 61.88 13.26 0.18
N PRO A 571 60.92 14.02 0.75
CA PRO A 571 60.94 14.36 2.17
C PRO A 571 60.78 13.09 3.03
N PRO A 572 61.30 13.10 4.27
CA PRO A 572 60.90 12.15 5.31
C PRO A 572 59.37 12.20 5.51
N VAL A 573 58.76 11.05 5.78
CA VAL A 573 57.32 10.91 6.05
C VAL A 573 57.15 10.14 7.36
N PRO A 574 56.65 10.77 8.44
CA PRO A 574 56.36 12.20 8.56
C PRO A 574 57.65 13.04 8.54
N LEU A 575 57.54 14.37 8.35
CA LEU A 575 58.70 15.26 8.23
C LEU A 575 59.58 15.22 9.49
N GLU A 576 58.94 15.06 10.64
CA GLU A 576 59.49 14.96 11.98
C GLU A 576 60.46 13.78 12.13
N ALA A 577 60.31 12.71 11.33
CA ALA A 577 61.27 11.61 11.29
C ALA A 577 62.66 12.07 10.81
N GLY A 578 62.73 13.17 10.06
CA GLY A 578 63.98 13.80 9.63
C GLY A 578 64.59 14.82 10.60
N ASP A 579 63.85 15.27 11.62
CA ASP A 579 64.32 16.24 12.62
C ASP A 579 65.00 15.51 13.79
N ALA A 580 66.13 14.88 13.50
CA ALA A 580 66.79 13.99 14.45
C ALA A 580 67.25 14.67 15.76
N ASN A 581 67.43 15.99 15.78
CA ASN A 581 67.78 16.74 17.00
C ASN A 581 66.58 17.43 17.68
N GLY A 582 65.38 17.30 17.11
CA GLY A 582 64.12 17.77 17.69
C GLY A 582 64.00 19.29 17.82
N ASN A 583 64.62 20.07 16.93
CA ASN A 583 64.58 21.54 17.00
C ASN A 583 63.44 22.17 16.19
N GLY A 584 62.63 21.36 15.50
CA GLY A 584 61.53 21.76 14.63
C GLY A 584 61.97 22.15 13.20
N SER A 585 63.19 21.81 12.77
CA SER A 585 63.70 22.17 11.44
C SER A 585 64.69 21.15 10.88
N ILE A 586 64.27 20.42 9.85
CA ILE A 586 65.12 19.48 9.11
C ILE A 586 66.21 20.25 8.34
N ASN A 587 67.46 20.08 8.75
CA ASN A 587 68.62 20.69 8.12
C ASN A 587 69.89 19.82 8.28
N ILE A 588 71.05 20.32 7.85
CA ILE A 588 72.31 19.55 7.88
C ILE A 588 72.75 19.16 9.30
N LEU A 589 72.28 19.89 10.32
CA LEU A 589 72.56 19.58 11.72
C LEU A 589 71.87 18.28 12.18
N ASP A 590 70.74 17.89 11.58
CA ASP A 590 70.06 16.63 11.88
C ASP A 590 70.87 15.42 11.39
N ALA A 591 71.38 15.49 10.16
CA ALA A 591 72.30 14.48 9.64
C ALA A 591 73.61 14.42 10.46
N THR A 592 74.13 15.58 10.89
CA THR A 592 75.34 15.66 11.73
C THR A 592 75.09 15.08 13.12
N TYR A 593 73.91 15.32 13.69
CA TYR A 593 73.47 14.78 14.97
C TYR A 593 73.34 13.25 14.91
N LEU A 594 72.70 12.70 13.87
CA LEU A 594 72.62 11.25 13.66
C LEU A 594 73.98 10.59 13.52
N ILE A 595 74.87 11.14 12.70
CA ILE A 595 76.24 10.61 12.54
C ILE A 595 76.98 10.66 13.87
N SER A 596 76.81 11.74 14.65
CA SER A 596 77.41 11.86 15.98
C SER A 596 76.80 10.89 16.97
N HIS A 597 75.51 10.58 16.88
CA HIS A 597 74.85 9.61 17.77
C HIS A 597 75.27 8.17 17.44
N LEU A 598 75.43 7.83 16.16
CA LEU A 598 75.74 6.48 15.68
C LEU A 598 77.22 6.08 15.82
N PHE A 599 78.15 7.05 15.77
CA PHE A 599 79.59 6.77 15.61
C PHE A 599 80.51 7.42 16.65
N LYS A 600 79.95 8.02 17.70
CA LYS A 600 80.73 8.62 18.77
C LYS A 600 80.67 7.68 19.97
N ASP A 601 81.83 7.09 20.29
CA ASP A 601 82.04 6.21 21.45
C ASP A 601 81.57 6.83 22.77
#